data_AF-A0A1A8E638-F1
#
_entry.id   AF-A0A1A8E638-F1
#
_cell.length_a   1.000
_cell.length_b   1.000
_cell.length_c   1.000
_cell.angle_alpha   90.00
_cell.angle_beta   90.00
_cell.angle_gamma   90.00
#
_symmetry.space_group_name_H-M   'P 1'
#
loop_
_entity.id
_entity.type
_entity.pdbx_description
1 polymer ?
#
loop_
_entity_poly.entity_id
_entity_poly.type
_entity_poly.pdbx_seq_one_letter_code
_entity_poly.pdbx_strand_id
1 'polypeptide(L)'
;QGASYTCQCQTGWTGLYCDIPSVSCEVAAKQQGVEVSQLCRNSGQCLDAGNTHYCRCQAGYTGSYCQEQVDECSPNPCQNGATCTDYLGGYSCECVPGYHGRN
;
A
#
# COMPACT_ATOMS: atom_id res chain seq x y z
N GLN A 1 5.01 -4.89 -20.04
CA GLN A 1 3.64 -5.39 -20.33
C GLN A 1 3.17 -6.12 -19.08
N GLY A 2 2.43 -5.45 -18.19
CA GLY A 2 1.90 -6.06 -16.98
C GLY A 2 0.46 -6.51 -17.23
N ALA A 3 0.17 -7.79 -17.09
CA ALA A 3 -1.21 -8.25 -17.12
C ALA A 3 -1.93 -7.67 -15.89
N SER A 4 -2.93 -6.83 -16.10
CA SER A 4 -3.84 -6.39 -15.03
C SER A 4 -4.73 -7.57 -14.66
N TYR A 5 -4.30 -8.39 -13.70
CA TYR A 5 -5.15 -9.42 -13.13
C TYR A 5 -6.06 -8.75 -12.10
N THR A 6 -7.34 -9.02 -12.18
CA THR A 6 -8.32 -8.61 -11.17
C THR A 6 -9.13 -9.85 -10.82
N CYS A 7 -9.25 -10.12 -9.51
CA CYS A 7 -10.03 -11.25 -9.03
C CYS A 7 -11.53 -10.97 -9.20
N GLN A 8 -12.28 -11.96 -9.66
CA GLN A 8 -13.75 -11.93 -9.55
C GLN A 8 -14.12 -12.34 -8.13
N CYS A 9 -14.56 -11.37 -7.33
CA CYS A 9 -14.86 -11.61 -5.93
C CYS A 9 -16.21 -12.29 -5.74
N GLN A 10 -16.28 -13.13 -4.71
CA GLN A 10 -17.56 -13.67 -4.22
C GLN A 10 -18.45 -12.53 -3.71
N THR A 11 -19.77 -12.77 -3.68
CA THR A 11 -20.74 -11.79 -3.19
C THR A 11 -20.36 -11.29 -1.79
N GLY A 12 -20.26 -9.98 -1.63
CA GLY A 12 -19.89 -9.35 -0.36
C GLY A 12 -18.39 -9.12 -0.16
N TRP A 13 -17.55 -9.36 -1.18
CA TRP A 13 -16.11 -9.07 -1.16
C TRP A 13 -15.69 -8.20 -2.35
N THR A 14 -14.63 -7.41 -2.16
CA THR A 14 -14.05 -6.44 -3.09
C THR A 14 -12.55 -6.33 -2.89
N GLY A 15 -11.88 -5.49 -3.69
CA GLY A 15 -10.43 -5.30 -3.66
C GLY A 15 -9.71 -6.15 -4.70
N LEU A 16 -8.41 -5.90 -4.88
CA LEU A 16 -7.59 -6.63 -5.84
C LEU A 16 -7.50 -8.13 -5.48
N TYR A 17 -7.52 -8.44 -4.19
CA TYR A 17 -7.37 -9.80 -3.65
C TYR A 17 -8.66 -10.36 -3.03
N CYS A 18 -9.80 -9.68 -3.18
CA CYS A 18 -11.09 -10.07 -2.60
C CYS A 18 -11.07 -10.25 -1.07
N ASP A 19 -10.30 -9.40 -0.41
CA ASP A 19 -10.03 -9.37 1.03
C ASP A 19 -10.70 -8.18 1.74
N ILE A 20 -11.42 -7.34 0.99
CA ILE A 20 -12.16 -6.20 1.52
C ILE A 20 -13.67 -6.51 1.49
N PRO A 21 -14.37 -6.57 2.62
CA PRO A 21 -15.81 -6.81 2.63
C PRO A 21 -16.57 -5.62 2.00
N SER A 22 -17.62 -5.92 1.22
CA SER A 22 -18.53 -4.94 0.61
C SER A 22 -19.44 -4.28 1.65
N VAL A 23 -18.82 -3.54 2.57
CA VAL A 23 -19.47 -2.78 3.63
C VAL A 23 -18.76 -1.45 3.82
N SER A 24 -19.42 -0.47 4.44
CA SER A 24 -18.83 0.84 4.74
C SER A 24 -17.74 0.77 5.80
N CYS A 25 -16.96 1.84 5.93
CA CYS A 25 -15.92 2.01 6.94
C CYS A 25 -16.44 1.77 8.36
N GLU A 26 -17.63 2.27 8.72
CA GLU A 26 -18.16 2.11 10.07
C GLU A 26 -18.52 0.66 10.37
N VAL A 27 -19.05 -0.06 9.39
CA VAL A 27 -19.41 -1.48 9.55
C VAL A 27 -18.14 -2.34 9.61
N ALA A 28 -17.17 -2.09 8.73
CA ALA A 28 -15.90 -2.80 8.73
C ALA A 28 -15.13 -2.61 10.04
N ALA A 29 -15.07 -1.38 10.56
CA ALA A 29 -14.42 -1.06 11.82
C ALA A 29 -15.08 -1.81 13.01
N LYS A 30 -16.42 -1.81 13.06
CA LYS A 30 -17.18 -2.56 14.07
C LYS A 30 -16.94 -4.08 13.98
N GLN A 31 -16.88 -4.64 12.78
CA GLN A 31 -16.60 -6.06 12.58
C GLN A 31 -15.21 -6.46 13.07
N GLN A 32 -14.22 -5.56 12.93
CA GLN A 32 -12.87 -5.76 13.42
C GLN A 32 -12.68 -5.32 14.89
N GLY A 33 -13.70 -4.74 15.53
CA GLY A 33 -13.63 -4.26 16.91
C GLY A 33 -12.68 -3.08 17.11
N VAL A 34 -12.51 -2.24 16.08
CA VAL A 34 -11.63 -1.06 16.11
C VAL A 34 -12.41 0.21 15.78
N GLU A 35 -11.85 1.37 16.10
CA GLU A 35 -12.38 2.65 15.64
C GLU A 35 -12.14 2.83 14.13
N VAL A 36 -13.01 3.59 13.45
CA VAL A 36 -12.88 3.85 11.99
C VAL A 36 -11.52 4.48 11.65
N SER A 37 -10.98 5.30 12.53
CA SER A 37 -9.65 5.91 12.40
C SER A 37 -8.48 4.92 12.54
N GLN A 38 -8.73 3.74 13.08
CA GLN A 38 -7.71 2.70 13.31
C GLN A 38 -7.84 1.53 12.33
N LEU A 39 -8.95 1.44 11.58
CA LEU A 39 -9.18 0.40 10.58
C LEU A 39 -8.07 0.36 9.53
N CYS A 40 -7.64 1.52 9.05
CA CYS A 40 -6.49 1.65 8.17
C CYS A 40 -5.24 1.92 9.02
N ARG A 41 -4.27 1.00 8.98
CA ARG A 41 -3.04 1.08 9.79
C ARG A 41 -2.15 2.24 9.31
N ASN A 42 -1.14 2.56 10.13
CA ASN A 42 -0.09 3.52 9.81
C ASN A 42 -0.61 4.91 9.38
N SER A 43 -1.62 5.41 10.11
CA SER A 43 -2.29 6.69 9.83
C SER A 43 -2.96 6.75 8.44
N GLY A 44 -3.36 5.59 7.91
CA GLY A 44 -4.20 5.50 6.73
C GLY A 44 -5.61 6.05 7.00
N GLN A 45 -6.29 6.48 5.94
CA GLN A 45 -7.65 6.99 6.03
C GLN A 45 -8.63 6.03 5.36
N CYS A 46 -9.65 5.58 6.09
CA CYS A 46 -10.74 4.81 5.50
C CYS A 46 -11.65 5.73 4.69
N LEU A 47 -11.97 5.33 3.46
CA LEU A 47 -12.84 6.04 2.55
C LEU A 47 -13.92 5.11 2.03
N ASP A 48 -15.18 5.55 2.11
CA ASP A 48 -16.30 4.81 1.54
C ASP A 48 -16.34 4.95 0.01
N ALA A 49 -16.64 3.84 -0.66
CA ALA A 49 -16.82 3.74 -2.10
C ALA A 49 -18.17 3.03 -2.38
N GLY A 50 -19.27 3.76 -2.25
CA GLY A 50 -20.61 3.20 -2.39
C GLY A 50 -20.92 2.23 -1.25
N ASN A 51 -21.14 0.96 -1.56
CA ASN A 51 -21.37 -0.11 -0.58
C ASN A 51 -20.08 -0.90 -0.26
N THR A 52 -18.91 -0.29 -0.37
CA THR A 52 -17.64 -0.86 0.09
C THR A 52 -16.75 0.25 0.65
N HIS A 53 -15.57 -0.08 1.13
CA HIS A 53 -14.57 0.86 1.59
C HIS A 53 -13.21 0.53 0.99
N TYR A 54 -12.27 1.46 1.12
CA TYR A 54 -10.86 1.22 0.86
C TYR A 54 -10.01 2.13 1.74
N CYS A 55 -8.79 1.69 2.03
CA CYS A 55 -7.84 2.49 2.79
C CYS A 55 -6.96 3.31 1.85
N ARG A 56 -6.92 4.63 2.07
CA ARG A 56 -5.90 5.50 1.50
C ARG A 56 -4.69 5.51 2.42
N CYS A 57 -3.62 4.85 1.97
CA CYS A 57 -2.38 4.72 2.74
C CYS A 57 -1.53 5.99 2.70
N GLN A 58 -0.75 6.19 3.77
CA GLN A 58 0.32 7.18 3.76
C GLN A 58 1.44 6.73 2.82
N ALA A 59 2.30 7.67 2.42
CA ALA A 59 3.49 7.35 1.64
C ALA A 59 4.35 6.31 2.37
N GLY A 60 4.85 5.31 1.64
CA GLY A 60 5.64 4.21 2.20
C GLY A 60 4.83 3.06 2.78
N TYR A 61 3.49 3.06 2.65
CA TYR A 61 2.65 1.95 3.05
C TYR A 61 1.75 1.45 1.92
N THR A 62 1.45 0.16 1.96
CA THR A 62 0.61 -0.56 0.99
C THR A 62 -0.20 -1.66 1.68
N GLY A 63 -0.96 -2.41 0.88
CA GLY A 63 -1.92 -3.42 1.32
C GLY A 63 -3.31 -2.84 1.58
N SER A 64 -4.31 -3.72 1.62
CA SER A 64 -5.74 -3.34 1.72
C SER A 64 -6.09 -2.50 2.95
N TYR A 65 -5.33 -2.63 4.04
CA TYR A 65 -5.47 -1.86 5.27
C TYR A 65 -4.18 -1.13 5.66
N CYS A 66 -3.31 -0.82 4.70
CA CYS A 66 -2.04 -0.09 4.90
C CYS A 66 -1.10 -0.75 5.92
N GLN A 67 -1.16 -2.07 6.03
CA GLN A 67 -0.41 -2.85 7.02
C GLN A 67 1.02 -3.18 6.57
N GLU A 68 1.32 -3.03 5.29
CA GLU A 68 2.62 -3.37 4.71
C GLU A 68 3.41 -2.10 4.46
N GLN A 69 4.71 -2.10 4.76
CA GLN A 69 5.61 -1.04 4.29
C GLN A 69 5.98 -1.35 2.85
N VAL A 70 6.03 -0.31 2.02
CA VAL A 70 6.62 -0.40 0.70
C VAL A 70 8.12 -0.61 0.89
N ASP A 71 8.71 -1.43 0.02
CA ASP A 71 10.16 -1.52 -0.13
C ASP A 71 10.49 -0.74 -1.40
N GLU A 72 10.86 0.54 -1.21
CA GLU A 72 11.19 1.44 -2.30
C GLU A 72 12.49 1.03 -3.00
N CYS A 73 13.26 0.13 -2.40
CA CYS A 73 14.43 -0.50 -2.98
C CYS A 73 14.13 -1.76 -3.80
N SER A 74 12.87 -2.10 -4.07
CA SER A 74 12.49 -3.28 -4.86
C SER A 74 11.68 -2.93 -6.13
N PRO A 75 12.11 -3.35 -7.34
CA PRO A 75 13.33 -4.10 -7.68
C PRO A 75 14.51 -3.15 -7.96
N ASN A 76 15.29 -2.83 -6.92
CA ASN A 76 16.45 -1.93 -6.88
C ASN A 76 16.43 -0.76 -7.89
N PRO A 77 15.97 0.44 -7.48
CA PRO A 77 15.96 1.61 -8.37
C PRO A 77 17.36 2.15 -8.67
N CYS A 78 18.36 1.81 -7.86
CA CYS A 78 19.72 2.32 -7.98
C CYS A 78 20.51 1.62 -9.09
N GLN A 79 21.13 2.41 -9.96
CA GLN A 79 21.86 1.94 -11.13
C GLN A 79 23.37 1.86 -10.88
N ASN A 80 24.09 1.22 -11.80
CA ASN A 80 25.56 1.22 -11.83
C ASN A 80 26.24 0.71 -10.54
N GLY A 81 25.57 -0.18 -9.81
CA GLY A 81 26.08 -0.73 -8.56
C GLY A 81 25.97 0.20 -7.35
N ALA A 82 25.19 1.28 -7.44
CA ALA A 82 24.87 2.12 -6.30
C ALA A 82 24.06 1.34 -5.24
N THR A 83 24.30 1.69 -3.97
CA THR A 83 23.61 1.05 -2.83
C THR A 83 22.29 1.76 -2.57
N CYS A 84 21.17 1.02 -2.59
CA CYS A 84 19.87 1.56 -2.23
C CYS A 84 19.67 1.56 -0.71
N THR A 85 19.21 2.69 -0.19
CA THR A 85 18.71 2.81 1.18
C THR A 85 17.23 3.13 1.13
N ASP A 86 16.43 2.26 1.72
CA ASP A 86 14.98 2.40 1.85
C ASP A 86 14.63 3.43 2.92
N TYR A 87 13.65 4.27 2.63
CA TYR A 87 13.09 5.25 3.56
C TYR A 87 11.58 5.21 3.49
N LEU A 88 10.91 5.58 4.59
CA LEU A 88 9.46 5.62 4.59
C LEU A 88 8.92 6.64 3.56
N GLY A 89 8.34 6.14 2.47
CA GLY A 89 7.82 6.95 1.37
C GLY A 89 8.87 7.38 0.35
N GLY A 90 10.06 6.77 0.33
CA GLY A 90 11.11 7.09 -0.64
C GLY A 90 12.35 6.22 -0.54
N TYR A 91 13.36 6.52 -1.35
CA TYR A 91 14.66 5.85 -1.28
C TYR A 91 15.77 6.85 -1.61
N SER A 92 17.01 6.49 -1.26
CA SER A 92 18.21 7.14 -1.78
C SER A 92 19.20 6.13 -2.35
N CYS A 93 19.94 6.55 -3.36
CA CYS A 93 21.04 5.78 -3.94
C CYS A 93 22.37 6.40 -3.52
N GLU A 94 23.23 5.60 -2.88
CA GLU A 94 24.62 5.96 -2.63
C GLU A 94 25.46 5.56 -3.84
N CYS A 95 25.88 6.56 -4.63
CA CYS A 95 26.68 6.36 -5.83
C CYS A 95 28.10 5.90 -5.49
N VAL A 96 28.61 4.94 -6.25
CA VAL A 96 30.03 4.58 -6.22
C VAL A 96 30.90 5.73 -6.78
N PRO A 97 32.20 5.82 -6.42
CA PRO A 97 33.07 6.89 -6.90
C PRO A 97 33.06 7.04 -8.44
N GLY A 98 32.88 8.27 -8.91
CA GLY A 98 32.78 8.58 -10.35
C GLY A 98 31.36 8.67 -10.90
N TYR A 99 30.34 8.26 -10.13
CA TYR A 99 28.93 8.40 -10.49
C TYR A 99 28.25 9.50 -9.67
N HIS A 100 27.20 10.08 -10.24
CA HIS A 100 26.37 11.10 -9.62
C HIS A 100 24.95 10.99 -10.17
N GLY A 101 23.95 11.35 -9.36
CA GLY A 101 22.55 11.28 -9.76
C GLY A 101 21.65 10.86 -8.61
N ARG A 102 20.36 10.72 -8.91
CA ARG A 102 19.36 10.24 -7.95
C ARG A 102 19.23 8.71 -7.95
N ASN A 103 19.54 8.06 -9.07
CA ASN A 103 19.39 6.63 -9.32
C ASN A 103 20.70 6.06 -9.84
#